data_AF-A0A7K2E8T8-F1
#
_entry.id   AF-A0A7K2E8T8-F1
#
_cell.length_a   1.000
_cell.length_b   1.000
_cell.length_c   1.000
_cell.angle_alpha   90.00
_cell.angle_beta   90.00
_cell.angle_gamma   90.00
#
_symmetry.space_group_name_H-M   'P 1'
#
loop_
_entity.id
_entity.type
_entity.pdbx_description
1 polymer ?
#
loop_
_entity_poly.entity_id
_entity_poly.type
_entity_poly.pdbx_seq_one_letter_code
_entity_poly.pdbx_strand_id
1 'polypeptide(L)'
;MTTQRPDAAAAAAGAAAAAGADDDAGATPVRKRWRLVGRWSGGLLVAGSFVFWAWAFSPWARTENPARLDNREFAQWADQRCAGARTAIAAVPTARQAASREERSDQVDRATNEVESLVEDLRTRAQASLATSTEGDGPPDADLVRDWLADWDVYISDRRSHSERLRTAGEDTPDRELRFLLLDLTEGSTYTERMDGFARLNDMDNCRVPGDV
;
A
#
# COMPACT_ATOMS: atom_id res chain seq x y z
N MET A 1 -39.23 -39.42 -34.82
CA MET A 1 -38.33 -39.66 -35.96
C MET A 1 -36.92 -39.58 -35.40
N THR A 2 -36.39 -40.53 -34.64
CA THR A 2 -36.18 -41.97 -34.91
C THR A 2 -35.53 -42.22 -36.26
N THR A 3 -34.21 -42.41 -36.26
CA THR A 3 -33.45 -43.54 -36.83
C THR A 3 -31.96 -43.26 -36.58
N GLN A 4 -31.32 -43.85 -35.58
CA GLN A 4 -30.82 -45.24 -35.53
C GLN A 4 -29.47 -45.39 -36.24
N ARG A 5 -28.44 -45.46 -35.40
CA ARG A 5 -27.13 -46.06 -35.68
C ARG A 5 -27.31 -47.59 -35.71
N PRO A 6 -26.53 -48.33 -36.51
CA PRO A 6 -26.17 -49.69 -36.16
C PRO A 6 -24.69 -49.77 -35.74
N ASP A 7 -24.53 -50.28 -34.53
CA ASP A 7 -23.49 -51.15 -33.97
C ASP A 7 -22.91 -52.16 -34.98
N ALA A 8 -21.87 -52.95 -34.74
CA ALA A 8 -20.69 -53.01 -33.90
C ALA A 8 -20.03 -54.37 -34.26
N ALA A 9 -18.75 -54.54 -33.92
CA ALA A 9 -18.06 -55.82 -33.63
C ALA A 9 -17.81 -56.79 -34.83
N ALA A 10 -16.54 -57.05 -35.16
CA ALA A 10 -15.74 -58.22 -34.72
C ALA A 10 -15.73 -59.32 -35.82
N ALA A 11 -14.71 -60.11 -36.09
CA ALA A 11 -13.32 -60.23 -35.69
C ALA A 11 -12.64 -61.22 -36.69
N ALA A 12 -11.30 -61.25 -36.64
CA ALA A 12 -10.43 -62.39 -36.95
C ALA A 12 -10.26 -62.87 -38.41
N ALA A 13 -9.04 -62.73 -38.95
CA ALA A 13 -8.11 -63.85 -39.15
C ALA A 13 -6.79 -63.33 -39.74
N GLY A 14 -5.66 -63.67 -39.12
CA GLY A 14 -4.34 -63.36 -39.63
C GLY A 14 -3.80 -64.42 -40.60
N ALA A 15 -2.86 -63.97 -41.45
CA ALA A 15 -1.70 -64.71 -41.97
C ALA A 15 -0.74 -63.62 -42.51
N ALA A 16 0.38 -63.33 -41.84
CA ALA A 16 1.72 -63.85 -42.17
C ALA A 16 2.07 -63.68 -43.67
N ALA A 17 3.16 -63.06 -44.11
CA ALA A 17 4.36 -62.53 -43.46
C ALA A 17 5.18 -61.76 -44.53
N ALA A 18 6.03 -60.82 -44.08
CA ALA A 18 7.34 -60.41 -44.66
C ALA A 18 7.33 -59.77 -46.09
N ALA A 19 8.09 -58.74 -46.44
CA ALA A 19 9.22 -58.02 -45.83
C ALA A 19 9.48 -56.72 -46.64
N GLY A 20 10.26 -55.81 -46.04
CA GLY A 20 10.93 -54.68 -46.70
C GLY A 20 10.37 -53.33 -46.24
N ALA A 21 10.92 -52.68 -45.20
CA ALA A 21 12.14 -51.84 -45.25
C ALA A 21 12.02 -50.79 -46.38
N ASP A 22 12.07 -49.49 -46.18
CA ASP A 22 12.45 -48.61 -45.08
C ASP A 22 11.68 -47.29 -45.30
N ASP A 23 11.29 -46.60 -44.23
CA ASP A 23 11.16 -45.13 -44.21
C ASP A 23 10.97 -44.62 -42.78
N ASP A 24 11.90 -44.99 -41.88
CA ASP A 24 12.16 -44.21 -40.67
C ASP A 24 12.98 -42.96 -41.05
N ALA A 25 12.32 -42.06 -41.77
CA ALA A 25 12.86 -40.78 -42.19
C ALA A 25 12.97 -39.82 -40.98
N GLY A 26 14.13 -39.87 -40.33
CA GLY A 26 14.90 -38.65 -40.06
C GLY A 26 14.41 -37.75 -38.93
N ALA A 27 14.45 -38.23 -37.68
CA ALA A 27 14.79 -37.32 -36.58
C ALA A 27 16.29 -37.01 -36.65
N THR A 28 16.68 -36.00 -37.45
CA THR A 28 18.07 -35.55 -37.60
C THR A 28 18.73 -35.34 -36.21
N PRO A 29 20.00 -35.77 -36.02
CA PRO A 29 20.68 -35.77 -34.71
C PRO A 29 20.76 -34.40 -34.03
N VAL A 30 20.60 -33.33 -34.80
CA VAL A 30 20.48 -31.95 -34.34
C VAL A 30 19.24 -31.75 -33.45
N ARG A 31 18.06 -32.27 -33.83
CA ARG A 31 16.80 -32.10 -33.06
C ARG A 31 16.84 -32.79 -31.69
N LYS A 32 17.57 -33.90 -31.57
CA LYS A 32 17.73 -34.65 -30.30
C LYS A 32 18.67 -33.92 -29.33
N ARG A 33 19.79 -33.34 -29.82
CA ARG A 33 20.70 -32.53 -29.00
C ARG A 33 20.04 -31.25 -28.50
N TRP A 34 19.26 -30.56 -29.33
CA TRP A 34 18.54 -29.34 -28.91
C TRP A 34 17.45 -29.61 -27.87
N ARG A 35 16.77 -30.77 -27.93
CA ARG A 35 15.81 -31.20 -26.90
C ARG A 35 16.48 -31.53 -25.56
N LEU A 36 17.67 -32.14 -25.59
CA LEU A 36 18.46 -32.40 -24.38
C LEU A 36 18.97 -31.10 -23.78
N VAL A 37 19.56 -30.20 -24.57
CA VAL A 37 20.01 -28.87 -24.12
C VAL A 37 18.85 -28.07 -23.54
N GLY A 38 17.69 -28.02 -24.22
CA GLY A 38 16.50 -27.35 -23.70
C GLY A 38 15.97 -27.95 -22.40
N ARG A 39 16.05 -29.28 -22.22
CA ARG A 39 15.71 -29.95 -20.94
C ARG A 39 16.66 -29.56 -19.81
N TRP A 40 17.97 -29.49 -20.08
CA TRP A 40 18.95 -29.08 -19.09
C TRP A 40 18.83 -27.60 -18.73
N SER A 41 18.65 -26.72 -19.72
CA SER A 41 18.40 -25.29 -19.50
C SER A 41 17.10 -25.04 -18.73
N GLY A 42 16.02 -25.74 -19.09
CA GLY A 42 14.75 -25.66 -18.36
C GLY A 42 14.87 -26.19 -16.94
N GLY A 43 15.56 -27.32 -16.74
CA GLY A 43 15.83 -27.88 -15.41
C GLY A 43 16.66 -26.95 -14.52
N LEU A 44 17.71 -26.32 -15.08
CA LEU A 44 18.54 -25.33 -14.39
C LEU A 44 17.74 -24.08 -14.02
N LEU A 45 16.88 -23.58 -14.91
CA LEU A 45 16.04 -22.42 -14.63
C LEU A 45 15.02 -22.73 -13.53
N VAL A 46 14.40 -23.91 -13.55
CA VAL A 46 13.48 -24.35 -12.51
C VAL A 46 14.22 -24.51 -11.18
N ALA A 47 15.37 -25.18 -11.15
CA ALA A 47 16.17 -25.34 -9.94
C ALA A 47 16.65 -23.98 -9.39
N GLY A 48 17.12 -23.08 -10.26
CA GLY A 48 17.52 -21.73 -9.90
C GLY A 48 16.35 -20.90 -9.33
N SER A 49 15.15 -21.03 -9.90
CA SER A 49 13.93 -20.41 -9.37
C SER A 49 13.62 -20.92 -7.96
N PHE A 50 13.71 -22.23 -7.72
CA PHE A 50 13.52 -22.78 -6.37
C PHE A 50 14.57 -22.28 -5.38
N VAL A 51 15.85 -22.20 -5.77
CA VAL A 51 16.90 -21.64 -4.93
C VAL A 51 16.65 -20.15 -4.63
N PHE A 52 16.28 -19.37 -5.64
CA PHE A 52 15.94 -17.95 -5.48
C PHE A 52 14.78 -17.75 -4.51
N TRP A 53 13.68 -18.48 -4.69
CA TRP A 53 12.52 -18.36 -3.80
C TRP A 53 12.79 -18.88 -2.40
N ALA A 54 13.56 -19.97 -2.27
CA ALA A 54 14.01 -20.46 -0.98
C ALA A 54 14.86 -19.42 -0.25
N TRP A 55 15.70 -18.67 -0.96
CA TRP A 55 16.48 -17.58 -0.39
C TRP A 55 15.63 -16.34 -0.05
N ALA A 56 14.75 -15.92 -0.97
CA ALA A 56 13.91 -14.72 -0.81
C ALA A 56 12.94 -14.81 0.36
N PHE A 57 12.45 -16.01 0.69
CA PHE A 57 11.62 -16.28 1.86
C PHE A 57 12.39 -16.88 3.03
N SER A 58 13.72 -16.92 2.95
CA SER A 58 14.53 -17.41 4.06
C SER A 58 14.61 -16.37 5.18
N PRO A 59 14.81 -16.80 6.45
CA PRO A 59 15.06 -15.88 7.57
C PRO A 59 16.28 -14.96 7.40
N TRP A 60 17.16 -15.24 6.43
CA TRP A 60 18.37 -14.47 6.16
C TRP A 60 18.16 -13.34 5.14
N ALA A 61 17.06 -13.37 4.39
CA ALA A 61 16.65 -12.21 3.60
C ALA A 61 15.97 -11.23 4.57
N ARG A 62 16.64 -10.12 4.91
CA ARG A 62 16.04 -9.06 5.73
C ARG A 62 14.82 -8.51 4.97
N THR A 63 13.62 -8.85 5.43
CA THR A 63 12.32 -8.49 4.81
C THR A 63 11.61 -7.36 5.55
N GLU A 64 12.32 -6.54 6.31
CA GLU A 64 11.68 -5.39 6.95
C GLU A 64 11.36 -4.33 5.89
N ASN A 65 10.14 -3.79 5.97
CA ASN A 65 9.69 -2.74 5.06
C ASN A 65 10.62 -1.54 5.24
N PRO A 66 11.22 -0.98 4.17
CA PRO A 66 12.17 0.12 4.26
C PRO A 66 11.56 1.42 4.83
N ALA A 67 10.23 1.52 4.94
CA ALA A 67 9.52 2.62 5.58
C ALA A 67 9.12 2.34 7.04
N ARG A 68 9.49 1.18 7.60
CA ARG A 68 9.33 0.90 9.02
C ARG A 68 10.45 1.57 9.80
N LEU A 69 10.09 2.33 10.83
CA LEU A 69 11.03 3.05 11.68
C LEU A 69 11.83 2.09 12.53
N ASP A 70 13.15 2.30 12.52
CA ASP A 70 14.12 1.62 13.37
C ASP A 70 13.94 2.04 14.84
N ASN A 71 13.70 3.33 15.08
CA ASN A 71 13.48 3.90 16.40
C ASN A 71 12.05 3.60 16.90
N ARG A 72 11.90 2.43 17.54
CA ARG A 72 10.61 2.00 18.13
C ARG A 72 10.15 2.86 19.31
N GLU A 73 11.08 3.50 20.04
CA GLU A 73 10.74 4.39 21.14
C GLU A 73 10.04 5.67 20.64
N PHE A 74 10.50 6.22 19.51
CA PHE A 74 9.82 7.34 18.85
C PHE A 74 8.40 6.94 18.44
N ALA A 75 8.24 5.79 17.78
CA ALA A 75 6.92 5.32 17.34
C ALA A 75 5.95 5.13 18.52
N GLN A 76 6.40 4.49 19.59
CA GLN A 76 5.57 4.30 20.79
C GLN A 76 5.18 5.61 21.45
N TRP A 77 6.13 6.56 21.55
CA TRP A 77 5.85 7.89 22.09
C TRP A 77 4.88 8.68 21.21
N ALA A 78 5.07 8.63 19.89
CA ALA A 78 4.23 9.31 18.92
C ALA A 78 2.78 8.81 19.02
N ASP A 79 2.56 7.50 19.10
CA ASP A 79 1.23 6.91 19.29
C ASP A 79 0.53 7.47 20.55
N GLN A 80 1.24 7.51 21.68
CA GLN A 80 0.71 8.08 22.92
C GLN A 80 0.38 9.57 22.78
N ARG A 81 1.25 10.33 22.10
CA ARG A 81 1.04 11.76 21.89
C ARG A 81 -0.17 12.02 20.98
N CYS A 82 -0.36 11.20 19.96
CA CYS A 82 -1.53 11.23 19.08
C CYS A 82 -2.81 10.84 19.83
N ALA A 83 -2.77 9.87 20.75
CA ALA A 83 -3.92 9.51 21.57
C ALA A 83 -4.42 10.69 22.43
N GLY A 84 -3.48 11.46 23.00
CA GLY A 84 -3.79 12.70 23.71
C GLY A 84 -4.46 13.75 22.81
N ALA A 85 -3.89 14.00 21.63
CA ALA A 85 -4.47 14.94 20.66
C ALA A 85 -5.88 14.51 20.20
N ARG A 86 -6.09 13.22 19.95
CA ARG A 86 -7.40 12.67 19.59
C ARG A 86 -8.45 12.89 20.67
N THR A 87 -8.06 12.78 21.93
CA THR A 87 -8.96 13.07 23.05
C THR A 87 -9.38 14.54 23.07
N ALA A 88 -8.43 15.46 22.83
CA ALA A 88 -8.72 16.89 22.73
C ALA A 88 -9.61 17.23 21.53
N ILE A 89 -9.32 16.66 20.36
CA ILE A 89 -10.12 16.84 19.14
C ILE A 89 -11.55 16.29 19.33
N ALA A 90 -11.70 15.12 19.96
CA ALA A 90 -13.01 14.52 20.21
C ALA A 90 -13.88 15.30 21.20
N ALA A 91 -13.29 16.22 21.97
CA ALA A 91 -14.02 17.13 22.84
C ALA A 91 -14.61 18.34 22.09
N VAL A 92 -14.18 18.59 20.85
CA VAL A 92 -14.75 19.64 20.00
C VAL A 92 -16.12 19.20 19.50
N PRO A 93 -17.16 20.07 19.55
CA PRO A 93 -18.48 19.74 19.03
C PRO A 93 -18.45 19.35 17.55
N THR A 94 -19.33 18.43 17.19
CA THR A 94 -19.38 17.89 15.84
C THR A 94 -20.05 18.83 14.84
N ALA A 95 -19.83 18.60 13.54
CA ALA A 95 -20.47 19.38 12.47
C ALA A 95 -22.00 19.45 12.58
N ARG A 96 -22.65 18.39 13.10
CA ARG A 96 -24.11 18.33 13.31
C ARG A 96 -24.60 19.16 14.50
N GLN A 97 -23.69 19.58 15.39
CA GLN A 97 -23.99 20.35 16.59
C GLN A 97 -23.77 21.85 16.39
N ALA A 98 -23.14 22.27 15.29
CA ALA A 98 -22.99 23.67 14.94
C ALA A 98 -24.36 24.26 14.54
N ALA A 99 -24.72 25.41 15.12
CA ALA A 99 -25.94 26.14 14.79
C ALA A 99 -25.77 27.06 13.57
N SER A 100 -24.53 27.39 13.20
CA SER A 100 -24.21 28.23 12.05
C SER A 100 -22.89 27.84 11.38
N ARG A 101 -22.63 28.41 10.19
CA ARG A 101 -21.35 28.20 9.47
C ARG A 101 -20.17 28.83 10.20
N GLU A 102 -20.38 29.98 10.83
CA GLU A 102 -19.38 30.67 11.63
C GLU A 102 -19.00 29.81 12.84
N GLU A 103 -19.99 29.29 13.57
CA GLU A 103 -19.73 28.37 14.69
C GLU A 103 -19.00 27.11 14.20
N ARG A 104 -19.39 26.58 13.04
CA ARG A 104 -18.70 25.45 12.43
C ARG A 104 -17.24 25.78 12.10
N SER A 105 -16.96 26.94 11.54
CA SER A 105 -15.58 27.38 11.23
C SER A 105 -14.71 27.43 12.50
N ASP A 106 -15.26 27.95 13.60
CA ASP A 106 -14.54 28.03 14.89
C ASP A 106 -14.29 26.64 15.50
N GLN A 107 -15.22 25.69 15.31
CA GLN A 107 -14.99 24.28 15.69
C GLN A 107 -13.86 23.65 14.86
N VAL A 108 -13.86 23.83 13.54
CA VAL A 108 -12.79 23.34 12.66
C VAL A 108 -11.45 23.94 13.07
N ASP A 109 -11.39 25.24 13.36
CA ASP A 109 -10.16 25.90 13.79
C ASP A 109 -9.64 25.39 15.12
N ARG A 110 -10.51 25.20 16.12
CA ARG A 110 -10.11 24.62 17.40
C ARG A 110 -9.52 23.22 17.24
N ALA A 111 -10.19 22.36 16.49
CA ALA A 111 -9.66 21.02 16.21
C ALA A 111 -8.35 21.07 15.41
N THR A 112 -8.20 22.04 14.50
CA THR A 112 -6.97 22.20 13.71
C THR A 112 -5.79 22.69 14.56
N ASN A 113 -6.03 23.56 15.55
CA ASN A 113 -5.00 23.97 16.51
C ASN A 113 -4.41 22.76 17.27
N GLU A 114 -5.26 21.79 17.65
CA GLU A 114 -4.81 20.57 18.33
C GLU A 114 -3.93 19.70 17.42
N VAL A 115 -4.25 19.64 16.12
CA VAL A 115 -3.43 18.96 15.11
C VAL A 115 -2.10 19.67 14.91
N GLU A 116 -2.09 21.00 14.81
CA GLU A 116 -0.86 21.79 14.70
C GLU A 116 0.07 21.58 15.90
N SER A 117 -0.49 21.60 17.12
CA SER A 117 0.27 21.31 18.34
C SER A 117 0.83 19.88 18.34
N LEU A 118 0.04 18.90 17.90
CA LEU A 118 0.51 17.51 17.75
C LEU A 118 1.70 17.44 16.78
N VAL A 119 1.56 18.02 15.58
CA VAL A 119 2.57 17.97 14.53
C VAL A 119 3.87 18.65 14.98
N GLU A 120 3.77 19.75 15.71
CA GLU A 120 4.95 20.44 16.24
C GLU A 120 5.67 19.64 17.33
N ASP A 121 4.93 18.95 18.21
CA ASP A 121 5.52 18.07 19.20
C ASP A 121 6.22 16.87 18.53
N LEU A 122 5.59 16.27 17.52
CA LEU A 122 6.17 15.19 16.72
C LEU A 122 7.46 15.65 16.04
N ARG A 123 7.46 16.84 15.42
CA ARG A 123 8.61 17.44 14.75
C ARG A 123 9.76 17.69 15.74
N THR A 124 9.45 18.28 16.89
CA THR A 124 10.42 18.55 17.96
C THR A 124 11.06 17.26 18.47
N ARG A 125 10.24 16.22 18.75
CA ARG A 125 10.76 14.93 19.20
C ARG A 125 11.61 14.27 18.12
N ALA A 126 11.15 14.28 16.87
CA ALA A 126 11.85 13.68 15.75
C ALA A 126 13.27 14.26 15.60
N GLN A 127 13.39 15.59 15.63
CA GLN A 127 14.69 16.28 15.57
C GLN A 127 15.62 15.90 16.73
N ALA A 128 15.06 15.64 17.91
CA ALA A 128 15.84 15.31 19.10
C ALA A 128 16.27 13.84 19.18
N SER A 129 15.51 12.91 18.57
CA SER A 129 15.68 11.46 18.80
C SER A 129 15.94 10.61 17.57
N LEU A 130 15.70 11.10 16.35
CA LEU A 130 15.85 10.29 15.14
C LEU A 130 17.22 10.48 14.51
N ALA A 131 17.80 9.37 14.04
CA ALA A 131 19.06 9.40 13.32
C ALA A 131 18.85 9.93 11.90
N THR A 132 19.84 10.70 11.43
CA THR A 132 19.92 11.20 10.04
C THR A 132 20.73 10.28 9.13
N SER A 133 21.12 9.11 9.63
CA SER A 133 21.80 8.05 8.89
C SER A 133 21.23 6.70 9.29
N THR A 134 21.16 5.76 8.35
CA THR A 134 20.72 4.38 8.58
C THR A 134 21.84 3.40 8.24
N GLU A 135 21.97 2.32 9.02
CA GLU A 135 22.94 1.24 8.78
C GLU A 135 22.41 0.18 7.78
N GLY A 136 21.10 0.21 7.48
CA GLY A 136 20.41 -0.66 6.54
C GLY A 136 20.23 -0.07 5.14
N ASP A 137 19.45 -0.77 4.32
CA ASP A 137 19.17 -0.39 2.92
C ASP A 137 18.00 0.62 2.78
N GLY A 138 17.41 1.05 3.90
CA GLY A 138 16.30 2.00 3.95
C GLY A 138 16.73 3.46 4.16
N PRO A 139 15.83 4.44 3.94
CA PRO A 139 16.09 5.82 4.30
C PRO A 139 16.26 5.99 5.82
N PRO A 140 16.97 7.04 6.28
CA PRO A 140 16.97 7.44 7.68
C PRO A 140 15.56 7.66 8.25
N ASP A 141 15.33 7.23 9.49
CA ASP A 141 14.07 7.48 10.19
C ASP A 141 13.66 8.96 10.17
N ALA A 142 14.63 9.87 10.30
CA ALA A 142 14.39 11.31 10.24
C ALA A 142 13.79 11.75 8.89
N ASP A 143 14.21 11.13 7.78
CA ASP A 143 13.68 11.41 6.45
C ASP A 143 12.26 10.86 6.30
N LEU A 144 12.03 9.63 6.74
CA LEU A 144 10.70 9.00 6.73
C LEU A 144 9.67 9.82 7.51
N VAL A 145 10.03 10.25 8.74
CA VAL A 145 9.16 11.06 9.58
C VAL A 145 8.97 12.47 9.02
N ARG A 146 10.01 13.09 8.44
CA ARG A 146 9.87 14.39 7.77
C ARG A 146 8.85 14.33 6.65
N ASP A 147 8.94 13.32 5.79
CA ASP A 147 8.05 13.19 4.64
C ASP A 147 6.61 12.92 5.09
N TRP A 148 6.42 12.12 6.15
CA TRP A 148 5.12 11.94 6.80
C TRP A 148 4.56 13.23 7.40
N LEU A 149 5.38 14.06 8.05
CA LEU A 149 4.98 15.35 8.59
C LEU A 149 4.66 16.38 7.50
N ALA A 150 5.26 16.27 6.31
CA ALA A 150 4.90 17.13 5.18
C ALA A 150 3.45 16.86 4.71
N ASP A 151 2.98 15.61 4.75
CA ASP A 151 1.57 15.29 4.49
C ASP A 151 0.63 15.86 5.57
N TRP A 152 1.08 15.93 6.83
CA TRP A 152 0.35 16.63 7.89
C TRP A 152 0.23 18.14 7.66
N ASP A 153 1.28 18.79 7.15
CA ASP A 153 1.27 20.21 6.84
C ASP A 153 0.22 20.53 5.76
N VAL A 154 0.06 19.64 4.76
CA VAL A 154 -1.00 19.72 3.76
C VAL A 154 -2.39 19.55 4.40
N TYR A 155 -2.55 18.53 5.25
CA TYR A 155 -3.81 18.30 5.97
C TYR A 155 -4.25 19.53 6.78
N ILE A 156 -3.31 20.16 7.50
CA ILE A 156 -3.55 21.39 8.25
C ILE A 156 -3.98 22.51 7.30
N SER A 157 -3.26 22.70 6.18
CA SER A 157 -3.58 23.72 5.18
C SER A 157 -4.99 23.57 4.60
N ASP A 158 -5.40 22.35 4.26
CA ASP A 158 -6.74 22.05 3.73
C ASP A 158 -7.82 22.36 4.77
N ARG A 159 -7.57 22.05 6.04
CA ARG A 159 -8.49 22.35 7.15
C ARG A 159 -8.65 23.86 7.38
N ARG A 160 -7.55 24.62 7.35
CA ARG A 160 -7.59 26.09 7.45
C ARG A 160 -8.35 26.70 6.28
N SER A 161 -8.07 26.22 5.08
CA SER A 161 -8.78 26.65 3.87
C SER A 161 -10.27 26.34 3.95
N HIS A 162 -10.66 25.21 4.53
CA HIS A 162 -12.06 24.86 4.74
C HIS A 162 -12.74 25.73 5.79
N SER A 163 -12.10 25.97 6.93
CA SER A 163 -12.59 26.91 7.95
C SER A 163 -12.85 28.29 7.34
N GLU A 164 -11.91 28.80 6.55
CA GLU A 164 -12.06 30.11 5.91
C GLU A 164 -13.22 30.12 4.90
N ARG A 165 -13.37 29.08 4.08
CA ARG A 165 -14.54 28.98 3.17
C ARG A 165 -15.87 29.03 3.91
N LEU A 166 -15.97 28.36 5.07
CA LEU A 166 -17.18 28.40 5.90
C LEU A 166 -17.45 29.81 6.43
N ARG A 167 -16.40 30.51 6.87
CA ARG A 167 -16.48 31.86 7.44
C ARG A 167 -16.86 32.92 6.41
N THR A 168 -16.37 32.79 5.17
CA THR A 168 -16.61 33.79 4.12
C THR A 168 -17.83 33.49 3.24
N ALA A 169 -18.51 32.35 3.45
CA ALA A 169 -19.63 31.96 2.62
C ALA A 169 -20.87 32.83 2.84
N GLY A 170 -21.39 33.37 1.73
CA GLY A 170 -22.68 34.08 1.72
C GLY A 170 -23.86 33.11 1.76
N GLU A 171 -25.07 33.65 1.90
CA GLU A 171 -26.31 32.85 1.89
C GLU A 171 -26.50 32.06 0.59
N ASP A 172 -26.03 32.58 -0.55
CA ASP A 172 -26.14 31.96 -1.86
C ASP A 172 -24.99 30.98 -2.20
N THR A 173 -24.00 30.80 -1.30
CA THR A 173 -22.88 29.90 -1.56
C THR A 173 -23.36 28.44 -1.62
N PRO A 174 -23.16 27.71 -2.73
CA PRO A 174 -23.62 26.33 -2.86
C PRO A 174 -22.93 25.38 -1.88
N ASP A 175 -23.68 24.47 -1.25
CA ASP A 175 -23.16 23.48 -0.29
C ASP A 175 -21.96 22.66 -0.81
N ARG A 176 -21.91 22.41 -2.12
CA ARG A 176 -20.79 21.68 -2.75
C ARG A 176 -19.45 22.39 -2.57
N GLU A 177 -19.44 23.72 -2.51
CA GLU A 177 -18.24 24.56 -2.36
C GLU A 177 -17.81 24.64 -0.89
N LEU A 178 -18.74 24.35 0.04
CA LEU A 178 -18.50 24.29 1.47
C LEU A 178 -18.00 22.93 1.95
N ARG A 179 -17.90 21.92 1.08
CA ARG A 179 -17.38 20.61 1.46
C ARG A 179 -15.91 20.71 1.87
N PHE A 180 -15.52 19.86 2.82
CA PHE A 180 -14.11 19.59 3.05
C PHE A 180 -13.55 18.87 1.81
N LEU A 181 -12.51 19.44 1.23
CA LEU A 181 -11.85 18.94 0.03
C LEU A 181 -10.43 18.57 0.43
N LEU A 182 -10.01 17.36 0.05
CA LEU A 182 -8.63 16.92 0.15
C LEU A 182 -7.96 17.24 -1.19
N LEU A 183 -6.83 17.95 -1.17
CA LEU A 183 -6.03 18.14 -2.37
C LEU A 183 -5.33 16.81 -2.74
N ASP A 184 -5.63 16.27 -3.92
CA ASP A 184 -4.85 15.18 -4.48
C ASP A 184 -3.50 15.73 -4.97
N LEU A 185 -2.45 15.42 -4.22
CA LEU A 185 -1.08 15.86 -4.53
C LEU A 185 -0.32 14.87 -5.44
N THR A 186 -0.82 13.64 -5.61
CA THR A 186 -0.13 12.58 -6.36
C THR A 186 -1.11 11.66 -7.08
N GLU A 187 -0.75 11.22 -8.28
CA GLU A 187 -1.51 10.21 -9.04
C GLU A 187 -1.47 8.87 -8.30
N GLY A 188 -2.61 8.40 -7.77
CA GLY A 188 -2.79 7.05 -7.24
C GLY A 188 -2.91 6.88 -5.72
N SER A 189 -2.74 7.93 -4.89
CA SER A 189 -3.17 7.91 -3.47
C SER A 189 -3.32 9.32 -2.90
N THR A 190 -4.32 9.50 -2.03
CA THR A 190 -4.50 10.75 -1.27
C THR A 190 -3.41 10.87 -0.19
N TYR A 191 -3.04 12.08 0.21
CA TYR A 191 -2.04 12.26 1.28
C TYR A 191 -2.51 11.65 2.61
N THR A 192 -3.83 11.62 2.88
CA THR A 192 -4.41 10.98 4.06
C THR A 192 -4.19 9.47 4.07
N GLU A 193 -4.26 8.80 2.92
CA GLU A 193 -3.93 7.37 2.81
C GLU A 193 -2.47 7.08 3.14
N ARG A 194 -1.55 7.95 2.71
CA ARG A 194 -0.12 7.83 3.04
C ARG A 194 0.13 8.05 4.53
N MET A 195 -0.48 9.08 5.12
CA MET A 195 -0.41 9.35 6.57
C MET A 195 -0.86 8.14 7.38
N ASP A 196 -2.01 7.58 7.02
CA ASP A 196 -2.61 6.41 7.64
C ASP A 196 -1.80 5.13 7.41
N GLY A 197 -1.22 4.97 6.22
CA GLY A 197 -0.34 3.87 5.87
C GLY A 197 0.93 3.87 6.70
N PHE A 198 1.56 5.03 6.85
CA PHE A 198 2.74 5.22 7.67
C PHE A 198 2.45 4.93 9.15
N ALA A 199 1.32 5.44 9.66
CA ALA A 199 0.87 5.20 11.03
C ALA A 199 0.69 3.70 11.31
N ARG A 200 -0.04 2.98 10.44
CA ARG A 200 -0.25 1.53 10.57
C ARG A 200 1.05 0.74 10.49
N LEU A 201 1.91 1.06 9.52
CA LEU A 201 3.18 0.37 9.33
C LEU A 201 4.09 0.45 10.57
N ASN A 202 3.94 1.53 11.32
CA ASN A 202 4.76 1.84 12.48
C ASN A 202 4.10 1.57 13.83
N ASP A 203 2.96 0.89 13.85
CA ASP A 203 2.21 0.57 15.08
C ASP A 203 1.76 1.83 15.85
N MET A 204 1.43 2.90 15.12
CA MET A 204 0.98 4.20 15.63
C MET A 204 -0.49 4.46 15.29
N ASP A 205 -1.38 3.53 15.63
CA ASP A 205 -2.80 3.57 15.24
C ASP A 205 -3.55 4.82 15.71
N ASN A 206 -3.10 5.45 16.79
CA ASN A 206 -3.64 6.71 17.25
C ASN A 206 -3.22 7.90 16.38
N CYS A 207 -2.16 7.78 15.59
CA CYS A 207 -1.68 8.82 14.67
C CYS A 207 -2.33 8.77 13.28
N ARG A 208 -3.38 7.97 13.10
CA ARG A 208 -4.21 8.03 11.87
C ARG A 208 -4.95 9.36 11.80
N VAL A 209 -5.28 9.78 10.59
CA VAL A 209 -6.00 11.02 10.32
C VAL A 209 -7.28 11.05 11.16
N PRO A 210 -7.49 12.08 12.00
CA PRO A 210 -8.70 12.19 12.80
C PRO A 210 -9.91 12.36 11.88
N GLY A 211 -11.01 11.70 12.24
CA GLY A 211 -12.29 11.88 11.55
C GLY A 211 -12.79 13.33 11.64
N ASP A 212 -13.84 13.64 10.88
CA ASP A 212 -14.46 14.96 10.98
C ASP A 212 -14.99 15.19 12.39
N VAL A 213 -14.71 16.38 12.93
CA VAL A 213 -15.43 16.93 14.08
C VAL A 213 -16.78 17.36 13.55
#